data_AF-A0A662V5L1-F1
#
_entry.id   AF-A0A662V5L1-F1
#
_cell.length_a   1.000
_cell.length_b   1.000
_cell.length_c   1.000
_cell.angle_alpha   90.00
_cell.angle_beta   90.00
_cell.angle_gamma   90.00
#
_symmetry.space_group_name_H-M   'P 1'
#
loop_
_entity.id
_entity.type
_entity.pdbx_description
1 polymer ?
#
loop_
_entity_poly.entity_id
_entity_poly.type
_entity_poly.pdbx_seq_one_letter_code
_entity_poly.pdbx_strand_id
1 'polypeptide(L)'
;MALSYWDIFGVWIAAAITVWLYSFAFKDNVLYKFSEHLFLGVAAGYSFTLGLDAISRTGITPIVTQGRVEYIVPIIFGLLFFGKYLGRYAWIARYGSMFVLGVGLSIAVRTAPEAFILKQVAASILPLYIPGDPIMSITHILMVLIIIGGILYFVFTFIPGGTEQRPTTTYKVYDILVKFGIYGMMVGFGALFARTVMTRVAFFIGRLRFLMGPEAIGATVVAVILVAIAIGYAYMQERKGGAQAAGAQTATSSS
;
A
#
# COMPACT_ATOMS: atom_id res chain seq x y z
N MET A 1 11.11 -29.32 15.13
CA MET A 1 12.41 -28.65 15.35
C MET A 1 12.21 -27.80 16.59
N ALA A 2 12.88 -28.08 17.70
CA ALA A 2 12.74 -27.23 18.88
C ALA A 2 13.29 -25.85 18.54
N LEU A 3 12.45 -24.81 18.59
CA LEU A 3 12.90 -23.44 18.40
C LEU A 3 13.98 -23.08 19.41
N SER A 4 14.95 -22.27 18.98
CA SER A 4 15.89 -21.64 19.91
C SER A 4 15.11 -20.79 20.91
N TYR A 5 15.57 -20.72 22.16
CA TYR A 5 14.94 -19.89 23.19
C TYR A 5 14.77 -18.41 22.74
N TRP A 6 15.70 -17.93 21.91
CA TRP A 6 15.63 -16.60 21.30
C TRP A 6 14.51 -16.45 20.26
N ASP A 7 14.23 -17.50 19.49
CA ASP A 7 13.15 -17.49 18.51
C ASP A 7 11.79 -17.48 19.21
N ILE A 8 11.65 -18.28 20.28
CA ILE A 8 10.43 -18.29 21.11
C ILE A 8 10.20 -16.90 21.72
N PHE A 9 11.24 -16.29 22.30
CA PHE A 9 11.14 -14.94 22.86
C PHE A 9 10.71 -13.90 21.81
N GLY A 10 11.27 -13.97 20.60
CA GLY A 10 10.88 -13.11 19.49
C GLY A 10 9.42 -13.31 19.06
N VAL A 11 8.97 -14.57 18.97
CA VAL A 11 7.57 -14.92 18.65
C VAL A 11 6.60 -14.37 19.70
N TRP A 12 6.96 -14.45 20.98
CA TRP A 12 6.14 -13.92 22.08
C TRP A 12 5.98 -12.41 22.02
N ILE A 13 7.07 -11.67 21.78
CA ILE A 13 7.01 -10.21 21.60
C ILE A 13 6.16 -9.86 20.38
N ALA A 14 6.38 -10.54 19.25
CA ALA A 14 5.63 -10.30 18.02
C ALA A 14 4.13 -10.57 18.20
N ALA A 15 3.77 -11.62 18.94
CA ALA A 15 2.38 -11.94 19.27
C ALA A 15 1.75 -10.87 20.16
N ALA A 16 2.45 -10.42 21.21
CA ALA A 16 1.96 -9.36 22.10
C ALA A 16 1.71 -8.04 21.37
N ILE A 17 2.68 -7.57 20.58
CA ILE A 17 2.55 -6.34 19.79
C ILE A 17 1.42 -6.45 18.77
N THR A 18 1.26 -7.62 18.13
CA THR A 18 0.16 -7.85 17.17
C THR A 18 -1.20 -7.69 17.85
N VAL A 19 -1.39 -8.28 19.04
CA VAL A 19 -2.64 -8.15 19.80
C VAL A 19 -2.87 -6.72 20.27
N TRP A 20 -1.82 -6.05 20.76
CA TRP A 20 -1.92 -4.65 21.21
C TRP A 20 -2.26 -3.69 20.07
N LEU A 21 -1.76 -3.92 18.87
CA LEU A 21 -2.10 -3.13 17.69
C LEU A 21 -3.57 -3.30 17.28
N TYR A 22 -4.10 -4.53 17.34
CA TYR A 22 -5.52 -4.80 17.06
C TYR A 22 -6.47 -4.32 18.16
N SER A 23 -5.97 -3.97 19.36
CA SER A 23 -6.79 -3.42 20.45
C SER A 23 -7.48 -2.09 20.10
N PHE A 24 -7.03 -1.39 19.05
CA PHE A 24 -7.71 -0.20 18.52
C PHE A 24 -9.19 -0.43 18.20
N ALA A 25 -9.55 -1.65 17.78
CA ALA A 25 -10.92 -1.98 17.43
C ALA A 25 -11.91 -1.87 18.61
N PHE A 26 -11.42 -1.90 19.86
CA PHE A 26 -12.25 -1.85 21.05
C PHE A 26 -12.22 -0.48 21.76
N LYS A 27 -11.06 0.18 21.87
CA LYS A 27 -10.89 1.56 22.41
C LYS A 27 -9.44 2.06 22.28
N ASP A 28 -9.23 3.38 22.34
CA ASP A 28 -7.90 3.97 22.54
C ASP A 28 -7.32 3.57 23.90
N ASN A 29 -6.35 2.65 23.88
CA ASN A 29 -5.72 2.10 25.08
C ASN A 29 -4.21 2.48 25.12
N VAL A 30 -3.62 2.55 26.31
CA VAL A 30 -2.18 2.86 26.49
C VAL A 30 -1.30 1.84 25.76
N LEU A 31 -1.69 0.56 25.78
CA LEU A 31 -0.98 -0.51 25.07
C LEU A 31 -1.02 -0.35 23.55
N TYR A 32 -2.14 0.15 23.01
CA TYR A 32 -2.27 0.47 21.59
C TYR A 32 -1.33 1.62 21.22
N LYS A 33 -1.36 2.74 21.96
CA LYS A 33 -0.49 3.91 21.72
C LYS A 33 0.99 3.56 21.82
N PHE A 34 1.37 2.73 22.79
CA PHE A 34 2.75 2.24 22.90
C PHE A 34 3.16 1.44 21.66
N SER A 35 2.30 0.52 21.22
CA SER A 35 2.56 -0.32 20.04
C SER A 35 2.64 0.51 18.76
N GLU A 36 1.81 1.55 18.64
CA GLU A 36 1.83 2.48 17.53
C GLU A 36 3.15 3.27 17.49
N HIS A 37 3.59 3.86 18.60
CA HIS A 37 4.86 4.58 18.66
C HIS A 37 6.07 3.67 18.43
N LEU A 38 6.05 2.46 18.98
CA LEU A 38 7.09 1.46 18.74
C LEU A 38 7.13 1.09 17.25
N PHE A 39 5.98 0.82 16.64
CA PHE A 39 5.90 0.47 15.22
C PHE A 39 6.40 1.61 14.32
N LEU A 40 5.96 2.84 14.57
CA LEU A 40 6.41 4.02 13.83
C LEU A 40 7.92 4.26 14.00
N GLY A 41 8.46 4.08 15.21
CA GLY A 41 9.88 4.20 15.50
C GLY A 41 10.72 3.13 14.77
N VAL A 42 10.28 1.87 14.81
CA VAL A 42 10.94 0.77 14.08
C VAL A 42 10.86 0.99 12.56
N ALA A 43 9.72 1.45 12.05
CA ALA A 43 9.57 1.75 10.62
C ALA A 43 10.50 2.89 10.18
N ALA A 44 10.62 3.96 10.98
CA ALA A 44 11.53 5.07 10.72
C ALA A 44 13.00 4.61 10.79
N GLY A 45 13.36 3.82 11.80
CA GLY A 45 14.71 3.24 11.95
C GLY A 45 15.09 2.31 10.80
N TYR A 46 14.18 1.41 10.40
CA TYR A 46 14.40 0.52 9.26
C TYR A 46 14.59 1.31 7.96
N SER A 47 13.74 2.31 7.71
CA SER A 47 13.86 3.20 6.55
C SER A 47 15.20 3.96 6.55
N PHE A 48 15.65 4.41 7.71
CA PHE A 48 16.95 5.05 7.86
C PHE A 48 18.11 4.09 7.54
N THR A 49 18.07 2.84 8.04
CA THR A 49 19.09 1.84 7.72
C THR A 49 19.12 1.45 6.24
N LEU A 50 17.95 1.34 5.60
CA LEU A 50 17.87 1.14 4.14
C LEU A 50 18.47 2.32 3.37
N GLY A 51 18.24 3.55 3.85
CA GLY A 51 18.87 4.74 3.29
C GLY A 51 20.40 4.69 3.37
N LEU A 52 20.95 4.28 4.52
CA LEU A 52 22.40 4.11 4.69
C LEU A 52 22.95 2.97 3.81
N ASP A 53 22.26 1.83 3.74
CA ASP A 53 22.66 0.72 2.87
C ASP A 53 22.66 1.15 1.40
N ALA A 54 21.65 1.90 0.95
CA ALA A 54 21.59 2.46 -0.40
C ALA A 54 22.74 3.45 -0.68
N ILE A 55 23.10 4.32 0.27
CA ILE A 55 24.27 5.20 0.13
C ILE A 55 25.55 4.37 -0.01
N SER A 56 25.71 3.32 0.81
CA SER A 56 26.89 2.48 0.78
C SER A 56 27.02 1.71 -0.54
N ARG A 57 25.96 0.99 -0.95
CA ARG A 57 25.96 0.10 -2.12
C ARG A 57 25.88 0.84 -3.44
N THR A 58 25.05 1.88 -3.52
CA THR A 58 24.77 2.59 -4.78
C THR A 58 25.60 3.87 -4.92
N GLY A 59 26.01 4.47 -3.81
CA GLY A 59 26.88 5.66 -3.81
C GLY A 59 28.36 5.30 -3.73
N ILE A 60 28.79 4.68 -2.63
CA ILE A 60 30.21 4.55 -2.28
C ILE A 60 30.88 3.39 -3.02
N THR A 61 30.27 2.20 -3.03
CA THR A 61 30.85 1.01 -3.67
C THR A 61 31.26 1.24 -5.14
N PRO A 62 30.45 1.83 -6.04
CA PRO A 62 30.85 2.04 -7.43
C PRO A 62 31.98 3.07 -7.60
N ILE A 63 32.13 4.02 -6.68
CA ILE A 63 33.25 4.98 -6.69
C ILE A 63 34.56 4.27 -6.33
N VAL A 64 34.54 3.44 -5.28
CA VAL A 64 35.72 2.77 -4.75
C VAL A 64 36.15 1.58 -5.62
N THR A 65 35.19 0.83 -6.17
CA THR A 65 35.48 -0.41 -6.92
C THR A 65 35.60 -0.21 -8.43
N GLN A 66 34.88 0.74 -9.01
CA GLN A 66 34.81 0.93 -10.48
C GLN A 66 35.37 2.28 -10.94
N GLY A 67 35.83 3.13 -10.02
CA GLY A 67 36.40 4.45 -10.35
C GLY A 67 35.41 5.41 -11.04
N ARG A 68 34.10 5.14 -10.97
CA ARG A 68 33.07 5.93 -11.66
C ARG A 68 32.77 7.20 -10.87
N VAL A 69 33.50 8.27 -11.21
CA VAL A 69 33.41 9.61 -10.58
C VAL A 69 32.00 10.22 -10.70
N GLU A 70 31.19 9.75 -11.64
CA GLU A 70 29.80 10.18 -11.89
C GLU A 70 28.90 10.09 -10.64
N TYR A 71 29.17 9.13 -9.73
CA TYR A 71 28.37 8.91 -8.52
C TYR A 71 28.65 9.94 -7.41
N ILE A 72 29.69 10.76 -7.53
CA ILE A 72 29.98 11.85 -6.59
C ILE A 72 28.85 12.90 -6.62
N VAL A 73 28.30 13.19 -7.79
CA VAL A 73 27.26 14.21 -7.96
C VAL A 73 25.99 13.84 -7.16
N PRO A 74 25.39 12.63 -7.29
CA PRO A 74 24.29 12.19 -6.43
C PRO A 74 24.60 12.22 -4.94
N ILE A 75 25.83 11.89 -4.51
CA ILE A 75 26.22 11.91 -3.10
C ILE A 75 26.22 13.33 -2.54
N ILE A 76 26.73 14.30 -3.31
CA ILE A 76 26.71 15.71 -2.91
C ILE A 76 25.25 16.15 -2.74
N PHE A 77 24.38 15.93 -3.74
CA PHE A 77 22.97 16.31 -3.63
C PHE A 77 22.22 15.58 -2.51
N GLY A 78 22.59 14.33 -2.23
CA GLY A 78 22.11 13.58 -1.07
C GLY A 78 22.55 14.20 0.26
N LEU A 79 23.80 14.66 0.36
CA LEU A 79 24.31 15.32 1.56
C LEU A 79 23.62 16.68 1.79
N LEU A 80 23.35 17.44 0.73
CA LEU A 80 22.60 18.70 0.82
C LEU A 80 21.22 18.50 1.45
N PHE A 81 20.60 17.32 1.28
CA PHE A 81 19.31 16.98 1.89
C PHE A 81 19.32 17.07 3.42
N PHE A 82 20.44 16.75 4.07
CA PHE A 82 20.61 16.89 5.52
C PHE A 82 20.67 18.34 5.99
N GLY A 83 20.85 19.31 5.07
CA GLY A 83 20.76 20.74 5.35
C GLY A 83 19.44 21.15 6.02
N LYS A 84 18.37 20.34 5.87
CA LYS A 84 17.06 20.52 6.53
C LYS A 84 17.17 20.57 8.06
N TYR A 85 18.14 19.85 8.64
CA TYR A 85 18.35 19.80 10.09
C TYR A 85 19.20 20.95 10.62
N LEU A 86 19.88 21.71 9.75
CA LEU A 86 20.83 22.76 10.14
C LEU A 86 20.20 24.16 10.33
N GLY A 87 18.86 24.27 10.43
CA GLY A 87 18.13 25.51 10.74
C GLY A 87 18.44 26.67 9.78
N ARG A 88 19.55 27.38 10.02
CA ARG A 88 20.09 28.48 9.21
C ARG A 88 20.41 28.10 7.76
N TYR A 89 20.74 26.83 7.47
CA TYR A 89 21.09 26.35 6.13
C TYR A 89 19.99 25.50 5.45
N ALA A 90 18.77 25.54 5.97
CA ALA A 90 17.66 24.73 5.44
C ALA A 90 17.36 24.98 3.95
N TRP A 91 17.68 26.17 3.43
CA TRP A 91 17.52 26.50 2.01
C TRP A 91 18.34 25.59 1.07
N ILE A 92 19.49 25.09 1.54
CA ILE A 92 20.39 24.22 0.76
C ILE A 92 19.73 22.86 0.48
N ALA A 93 18.89 22.37 1.40
CA ALA A 93 18.17 21.12 1.23
C ALA A 93 17.17 21.13 0.06
N ARG A 94 16.79 22.32 -0.42
CA ARG A 94 15.93 22.46 -1.61
C ARG A 94 16.60 21.89 -2.86
N TYR A 95 17.92 22.05 -3.02
CA TYR A 95 18.65 21.50 -4.17
C TYR A 95 18.71 19.98 -4.16
N GLY A 96 18.96 19.37 -2.99
CA GLY A 96 18.89 17.93 -2.83
C GLY A 96 17.49 17.38 -3.15
N SER A 97 16.44 18.09 -2.71
CA SER A 97 15.04 17.70 -2.97
C SER A 97 14.68 17.82 -4.45
N MET A 98 15.15 18.85 -5.15
CA MET A 98 14.99 19.01 -6.60
C MET A 98 15.67 17.90 -7.38
N PHE A 99 16.85 17.45 -6.94
CA PHE A 99 17.55 16.32 -7.56
C PHE A 99 16.73 15.04 -7.47
N VAL A 100 16.21 14.69 -6.28
CA VAL A 100 15.37 13.51 -6.08
C VAL A 100 14.09 13.58 -6.92
N LEU A 101 13.42 14.74 -6.94
CA LEU A 101 12.23 14.94 -7.78
C LEU A 101 12.55 14.84 -9.28
N GLY A 102 13.69 15.39 -9.72
CA GLY A 102 14.14 15.33 -11.11
C GLY A 102 14.45 13.91 -11.57
N VAL A 103 15.12 13.11 -10.73
CA VAL A 103 15.36 11.69 -10.98
C VAL A 103 14.05 10.90 -10.98
N GLY A 104 13.15 11.15 -10.02
CA GLY A 104 11.84 10.52 -9.98
C GLY A 104 11.00 10.82 -11.23
N LEU A 105 11.00 12.08 -11.68
CA LEU A 105 10.31 12.51 -12.88
C LEU A 105 10.92 11.88 -14.13
N SER A 106 12.25 11.84 -14.27
CA SER A 106 12.89 11.25 -15.45
C SER A 106 12.65 9.75 -15.57
N ILE A 107 12.68 9.03 -14.45
CA ILE A 107 12.30 7.61 -14.40
C ILE A 107 10.84 7.48 -14.81
N ALA A 108 9.93 8.24 -14.19
CA ALA A 108 8.50 8.16 -14.49
C ALA A 108 8.18 8.46 -15.96
N VAL A 109 8.81 9.48 -16.56
CA VAL A 109 8.62 9.85 -17.98
C VAL A 109 9.04 8.71 -18.91
N ARG A 110 10.07 7.94 -18.56
CA ARG A 110 10.49 6.77 -19.35
C ARG A 110 9.61 5.55 -19.06
N THR A 111 9.35 5.24 -17.80
CA THR A 111 8.72 3.98 -17.41
C THR A 111 7.21 4.00 -17.55
N ALA A 112 6.55 5.15 -17.38
CA ALA A 112 5.09 5.24 -17.44
C ALA A 112 4.56 4.93 -18.85
N PRO A 113 5.07 5.52 -19.95
CA PRO A 113 4.63 5.15 -21.30
C PRO A 113 4.97 3.70 -21.64
N GLU A 114 6.15 3.22 -21.23
CA GLU A 114 6.57 1.83 -21.45
C GLU A 114 5.60 0.84 -20.76
N ALA A 115 5.23 1.10 -19.50
CA ALA A 115 4.35 0.24 -18.73
C ALA A 115 2.87 0.36 -19.17
N PHE A 116 2.36 1.58 -19.29
CA PHE A 116 0.93 1.81 -19.53
C PHE A 116 0.51 1.68 -20.99
N ILE A 117 1.41 1.94 -21.94
CA ILE A 117 1.08 1.91 -23.36
C ILE A 117 1.77 0.71 -24.03
N LEU A 118 3.11 0.68 -24.05
CA LEU A 118 3.84 -0.31 -24.86
C LEU A 118 3.60 -1.74 -24.37
N LYS A 119 3.80 -1.99 -23.07
CA LYS A 119 3.57 -3.32 -22.48
C LYS A 119 2.11 -3.72 -22.52
N GLN A 120 1.19 -2.77 -22.35
CA GLN A 120 -0.24 -3.03 -22.43
C GLN A 120 -0.69 -3.41 -23.85
N VAL A 121 -0.17 -2.73 -24.88
CA VAL A 121 -0.43 -3.05 -26.30
C VAL A 121 0.25 -4.36 -26.68
N ALA A 122 1.49 -4.60 -26.26
CA ALA A 122 2.16 -5.87 -26.52
C ALA A 122 1.40 -7.05 -25.88
N ALA A 123 0.89 -6.86 -24.66
CA ALA A 123 0.10 -7.88 -23.96
C ALA A 123 -1.28 -8.15 -24.59
N SER A 124 -1.78 -7.25 -25.45
CA SER A 124 -3.05 -7.47 -26.16
C SER A 124 -2.90 -8.21 -27.48
N ILE A 125 -1.67 -8.37 -28.00
CA ILE A 125 -1.38 -9.15 -29.22
C ILE A 125 -1.32 -10.64 -28.84
N LEU A 126 -2.49 -11.22 -28.62
CA LEU A 126 -2.66 -12.64 -28.27
C LEU A 126 -2.98 -13.46 -29.54
N PRO A 127 -2.44 -14.69 -29.69
CA PRO A 127 -2.82 -15.57 -30.78
C PRO A 127 -4.30 -15.94 -30.63
N LEU A 128 -5.10 -15.59 -31.64
CA LEU A 128 -6.56 -15.77 -31.62
C LEU A 128 -6.98 -17.25 -31.70
N TYR A 129 -6.12 -18.10 -32.23
CA TYR A 129 -6.37 -19.53 -32.37
C TYR A 129 -5.16 -20.33 -31.87
N ILE A 130 -5.39 -21.16 -30.86
CA ILE A 130 -4.40 -22.08 -30.30
C ILE A 130 -4.86 -23.50 -30.59
N PRO A 131 -4.15 -24.24 -31.46
CA PRO A 131 -4.46 -25.64 -31.72
C PRO A 131 -4.35 -26.46 -30.42
N GLY A 132 -5.44 -27.11 -30.01
CA GLY A 132 -5.45 -28.01 -28.85
C GLY A 132 -6.17 -27.48 -27.61
N ASP A 133 -6.48 -26.18 -27.50
CA ASP A 133 -7.20 -25.61 -26.36
C ASP A 133 -8.30 -24.60 -26.79
N PRO A 134 -9.55 -25.07 -26.98
CA PRO A 134 -10.68 -24.21 -27.35
C PRO A 134 -10.98 -23.13 -26.30
N ILE A 135 -10.77 -23.41 -25.01
CA ILE A 135 -11.04 -22.47 -23.90
C ILE A 135 -10.10 -21.27 -23.97
N MET A 136 -8.82 -21.51 -24.24
CA MET A 136 -7.83 -20.44 -24.31
C MET A 136 -8.06 -19.56 -25.54
N SER A 137 -8.43 -20.15 -26.68
CA SER A 137 -8.79 -19.42 -27.90
C SER A 137 -10.00 -18.49 -27.67
N ILE A 138 -11.06 -18.98 -27.00
CA ILE A 138 -12.23 -18.15 -26.64
C ILE A 138 -11.84 -17.01 -25.70
N THR A 139 -10.96 -17.27 -24.74
CA THR A 139 -10.49 -16.26 -23.78
C THR A 139 -9.71 -15.14 -24.47
N HIS A 140 -8.83 -15.47 -25.43
CA HIS A 140 -8.08 -14.48 -26.20
C HIS A 140 -9.00 -13.63 -27.09
N ILE A 141 -9.98 -14.26 -27.75
CA ILE A 141 -10.98 -13.55 -28.55
C ILE A 141 -11.80 -12.60 -27.68
N LEU A 142 -12.26 -13.05 -26.51
CA LEU A 142 -13.00 -12.23 -25.56
C LEU A 142 -12.16 -11.04 -25.07
N MET A 143 -10.88 -11.26 -24.76
CA MET A 143 -9.96 -10.19 -24.35
C MET A 143 -9.80 -9.13 -25.45
N VAL A 144 -9.64 -9.54 -26.70
CA VAL A 144 -9.56 -8.60 -27.84
C VAL A 144 -10.86 -7.81 -28.00
N LEU A 145 -12.02 -8.46 -27.87
CA LEU A 145 -13.32 -7.78 -27.93
C LEU A 145 -13.50 -6.76 -26.81
N ILE A 146 -13.08 -7.07 -25.57
CA ILE A 146 -13.11 -6.14 -24.44
C ILE A 146 -12.21 -4.93 -24.70
N ILE A 147 -11.01 -5.14 -25.24
CA ILE A 147 -10.05 -4.06 -25.52
C ILE A 147 -10.58 -3.14 -26.61
N ILE A 148 -11.05 -3.70 -27.73
CA ILE A 148 -11.65 -2.93 -28.82
C ILE A 148 -12.89 -2.18 -28.31
N GLY A 149 -13.78 -2.87 -27.59
CA GLY A 149 -14.97 -2.28 -26.99
C GLY A 149 -14.67 -1.15 -26.01
N GLY A 150 -13.64 -1.33 -25.17
CA GLY A 150 -13.20 -0.32 -24.21
C GLY A 150 -12.59 0.92 -24.89
N ILE A 151 -11.79 0.73 -25.93
CA ILE A 151 -11.27 1.83 -26.76
C ILE A 151 -12.43 2.57 -27.43
N LEU A 152 -13.39 1.86 -28.02
CA LEU A 152 -14.57 2.47 -28.64
C LEU A 152 -15.46 3.23 -27.63
N TYR A 153 -15.54 2.76 -26.39
CA TYR A 153 -16.25 3.44 -25.32
C TYR A 153 -15.58 4.77 -24.92
N PHE A 154 -14.24 4.81 -24.82
CA PHE A 154 -13.50 6.00 -24.39
C PHE A 154 -13.14 6.97 -25.53
N VAL A 155 -13.01 6.48 -26.76
CA VAL A 155 -12.80 7.29 -27.95
C VAL A 155 -14.17 7.84 -28.38
N PHE A 156 -14.64 8.88 -27.67
CA PHE A 156 -15.90 9.59 -27.91
C PHE A 156 -16.02 10.21 -29.33
N THR A 157 -14.98 10.10 -30.15
CA THR A 157 -14.87 10.66 -31.50
C THR A 157 -15.69 9.89 -32.54
N PHE A 158 -15.93 8.59 -32.36
CA PHE A 158 -16.65 7.76 -33.32
C PHE A 158 -18.00 7.30 -32.75
N ILE A 159 -18.97 8.21 -32.67
CA ILE A 159 -20.37 7.84 -32.44
C ILE A 159 -21.00 7.65 -33.83
N PRO A 160 -21.29 6.42 -34.28
CA PRO A 160 -21.92 6.20 -35.57
C PRO A 160 -23.37 6.70 -35.49
N GLY A 161 -23.64 7.88 -36.05
CA GLY A 161 -24.96 8.49 -36.08
C GLY A 161 -25.11 9.61 -35.06
N GLY A 162 -24.76 10.83 -35.47
CA GLY A 162 -25.22 12.02 -34.78
C GLY A 162 -26.75 12.09 -34.82
N THR A 163 -27.36 12.53 -33.71
CA THR A 163 -28.75 13.02 -33.47
C THR A 163 -29.97 12.32 -34.10
N GLU A 164 -29.86 11.62 -35.23
CA GLU A 164 -30.92 10.85 -35.86
C GLU A 164 -30.66 9.35 -35.71
N GLN A 165 -31.47 8.76 -34.85
CA GLN A 165 -31.62 7.34 -34.58
C GLN A 165 -32.09 6.57 -35.83
N ARG A 166 -31.24 6.45 -36.86
CA ARG A 166 -31.46 5.43 -37.89
C ARG A 166 -30.76 4.15 -37.46
N PRO A 167 -31.47 3.00 -37.35
CA PRO A 167 -30.89 1.72 -36.98
C PRO A 167 -30.11 1.15 -38.16
N THR A 168 -29.00 1.81 -38.53
CA THR A 168 -28.03 1.28 -39.49
C THR A 168 -27.33 0.08 -38.84
N THR A 169 -27.09 -0.99 -39.60
CA THR A 169 -26.41 -2.22 -39.13
C THR A 169 -25.11 -1.91 -38.38
N THR A 170 -24.38 -0.88 -38.82
CA THR A 170 -23.16 -0.36 -38.20
C THR A 170 -23.36 0.10 -36.75
N TYR A 171 -24.49 0.74 -36.42
CA TYR A 171 -24.80 1.19 -35.05
C TYR A 171 -25.03 0.00 -34.10
N LYS A 172 -25.69 -1.06 -34.59
CA LYS A 172 -25.93 -2.28 -33.79
C LYS A 172 -24.62 -3.00 -33.43
N VAL A 173 -23.70 -3.10 -34.40
CA VAL A 173 -22.37 -3.70 -34.15
C VAL A 173 -21.56 -2.85 -33.18
N TYR A 174 -21.62 -1.52 -33.32
CA TYR A 174 -20.98 -0.59 -32.39
C TYR A 174 -21.53 -0.73 -30.95
N ASP A 175 -22.85 -0.73 -30.78
CA ASP A 175 -23.50 -0.87 -29.47
C ASP A 175 -23.14 -2.20 -28.78
N ILE A 176 -23.09 -3.30 -29.53
CA ILE A 176 -22.65 -4.60 -29.00
C ILE A 176 -21.19 -4.55 -28.55
N LEU A 177 -20.27 -4.04 -29.39
CA LEU A 177 -18.85 -3.96 -29.05
C LEU A 177 -18.61 -3.05 -27.82
N VAL A 178 -19.28 -1.91 -27.75
CA VAL A 178 -19.19 -1.00 -26.60
C VAL A 178 -19.72 -1.66 -25.32
N LYS A 179 -20.83 -2.41 -25.39
CA LYS A 179 -21.35 -3.18 -24.24
C LYS A 179 -20.34 -4.21 -23.75
N PHE A 180 -19.68 -4.95 -24.65
CA PHE A 180 -18.59 -5.85 -24.26
C PHE A 180 -17.44 -5.11 -23.57
N GLY A 181 -17.08 -3.92 -24.06
CA GLY A 181 -16.13 -3.02 -23.41
C GLY A 181 -16.55 -2.63 -21.99
N ILE A 182 -17.80 -2.16 -21.82
CA ILE A 182 -18.36 -1.75 -20.52
C ILE A 182 -18.37 -2.91 -19.53
N TYR A 183 -18.89 -4.08 -19.92
CA TYR A 183 -18.89 -5.25 -19.04
C TYR A 183 -17.48 -5.73 -18.71
N GLY A 184 -16.57 -5.73 -19.69
CA GLY A 184 -15.16 -6.05 -19.47
C GLY A 184 -14.49 -5.09 -18.49
N MET A 185 -14.76 -3.78 -18.60
CA MET A 185 -14.28 -2.78 -17.64
C MET A 185 -14.87 -2.98 -16.24
N MET A 186 -16.16 -3.26 -16.12
CA MET A 186 -16.79 -3.55 -14.82
C MET A 186 -16.11 -4.74 -14.13
N VAL A 187 -15.83 -5.80 -14.87
CA VAL A 187 -15.09 -6.96 -14.35
C VAL A 187 -13.65 -6.60 -14.00
N GLY A 188 -12.95 -5.86 -14.86
CA GLY A 188 -11.57 -5.44 -14.64
C GLY A 188 -11.41 -4.55 -13.39
N PHE A 189 -12.25 -3.52 -13.26
CA PHE A 189 -12.26 -2.66 -12.06
C PHE A 189 -12.70 -3.43 -10.81
N GLY A 190 -13.68 -4.32 -10.95
CA GLY A 190 -14.09 -5.23 -9.87
C GLY A 190 -12.93 -6.11 -9.38
N ALA A 191 -12.13 -6.67 -10.29
CA ALA A 191 -10.96 -7.46 -9.96
C ALA A 191 -9.85 -6.63 -9.30
N LEU A 192 -9.61 -5.41 -9.77
CA LEU A 192 -8.65 -4.49 -9.14
C LEU A 192 -9.07 -4.13 -7.71
N PHE A 193 -10.36 -3.83 -7.49
CA PHE A 193 -10.90 -3.58 -6.15
C PHE A 193 -10.78 -4.83 -5.27
N ALA A 194 -11.22 -5.99 -5.76
CA ALA A 194 -11.15 -7.25 -5.05
C ALA A 194 -9.71 -7.61 -4.65
N ARG A 195 -8.72 -7.36 -5.51
CA ARG A 195 -7.30 -7.60 -5.20
C ARG A 195 -6.84 -6.79 -4.00
N THR A 196 -7.23 -5.51 -3.90
CA THR A 196 -6.84 -4.68 -2.75
C THR A 196 -7.49 -5.17 -1.45
N VAL A 197 -8.78 -5.51 -1.49
CA VAL A 197 -9.51 -6.05 -0.33
C VAL A 197 -8.93 -7.41 0.08
N MET A 198 -8.73 -8.31 -0.86
CA MET A 198 -8.16 -9.64 -0.63
C MET A 198 -6.75 -9.55 -0.06
N THR A 199 -5.92 -8.61 -0.51
CA THR A 199 -4.58 -8.39 0.04
C THR A 199 -4.66 -7.99 1.52
N ARG A 200 -5.57 -7.07 1.89
CA ARG A 200 -5.76 -6.66 3.30
C ARG A 200 -6.27 -7.81 4.16
N VAL A 201 -7.26 -8.56 3.68
CA VAL A 201 -7.80 -9.74 4.37
C VAL A 201 -6.73 -10.83 4.50
N ALA A 202 -5.91 -11.05 3.47
CA ALA A 202 -4.82 -12.02 3.50
C ALA A 202 -3.76 -11.64 4.55
N PHE A 203 -3.40 -10.36 4.66
CA PHE A 203 -2.51 -9.89 5.73
C PHE A 203 -3.12 -10.12 7.12
N PHE A 204 -4.43 -9.87 7.29
CA PHE A 204 -5.14 -10.13 8.53
C PHE A 204 -5.17 -11.62 8.90
N ILE A 205 -5.54 -12.49 7.96
CA ILE A 205 -5.53 -13.94 8.15
C ILE A 205 -4.12 -14.43 8.46
N GLY A 206 -3.09 -13.89 7.80
CA GLY A 206 -1.69 -14.21 8.09
C GLY A 206 -1.32 -13.93 9.55
N ARG A 207 -1.80 -12.80 10.11
CA ARG A 207 -1.60 -12.47 11.52
C ARG A 207 -2.42 -13.35 12.46
N LEU A 208 -3.66 -13.69 12.12
CA LEU A 208 -4.46 -14.64 12.90
C LEU A 208 -3.84 -16.03 12.94
N ARG A 209 -3.36 -16.54 11.80
CA ARG A 209 -2.65 -17.83 11.73
C ARG A 209 -1.37 -17.82 12.54
N PHE A 210 -0.63 -16.71 12.51
CA PHE A 210 0.55 -16.52 13.36
C PHE A 210 0.19 -16.59 14.86
N LEU A 211 -0.88 -15.90 15.27
CA LEU A 211 -1.37 -15.91 16.65
C LEU A 211 -1.87 -17.29 17.11
N MET A 212 -2.49 -18.07 16.22
CA MET A 212 -2.94 -19.44 16.48
C MET A 212 -1.84 -20.49 16.38
N GLY A 213 -0.59 -20.10 16.09
CA GLY A 213 0.54 -21.03 16.02
C GLY A 213 0.86 -21.64 17.39
N PRO A 214 1.25 -22.93 17.49
CA PRO A 214 1.49 -23.62 18.77
C PRO A 214 2.44 -22.88 19.72
N GLU A 215 3.41 -22.15 19.17
CA GLU A 215 4.45 -21.43 19.90
C GLU A 215 4.04 -20.00 20.28
N ALA A 216 3.01 -19.46 19.62
CA ALA A 216 2.47 -18.13 19.87
C ALA A 216 1.23 -18.15 20.77
N ILE A 217 0.45 -19.25 20.82
CA ILE A 217 -0.82 -19.33 21.56
C ILE A 217 -0.65 -18.87 23.02
N GLY A 218 0.39 -19.32 23.73
CA GLY A 218 0.64 -18.89 25.11
C GLY A 218 0.80 -17.37 25.24
N ALA A 219 1.57 -16.77 24.33
CA ALA A 219 1.75 -15.32 24.26
C ALA A 219 0.45 -14.59 23.92
N THR A 220 -0.38 -15.15 23.04
CA THR A 220 -1.65 -14.53 22.65
C THR A 220 -2.64 -14.48 23.79
N VAL A 221 -2.75 -15.55 24.59
CA VAL A 221 -3.66 -15.59 25.74
C VAL A 221 -3.23 -14.54 26.77
N VAL A 222 -1.93 -14.46 27.08
CA VAL A 222 -1.40 -13.44 27.99
C VAL A 222 -1.62 -12.03 27.44
N ALA A 223 -1.36 -11.81 26.14
CA ALA A 223 -1.55 -10.51 25.51
C ALA A 223 -3.03 -10.08 25.48
N VAL A 224 -3.97 -11.00 25.24
CA VAL A 224 -5.41 -10.73 25.29
C VAL A 224 -5.85 -10.40 26.72
N ILE A 225 -5.33 -11.10 27.73
CA ILE A 225 -5.61 -10.80 29.14
C ILE A 225 -5.11 -9.39 29.50
N LEU A 226 -3.88 -9.03 29.08
CA LEU A 226 -3.33 -7.69 29.30
C LEU A 226 -4.18 -6.61 28.61
N VAL A 227 -4.67 -6.87 27.40
CA VAL A 227 -5.60 -5.95 26.72
C VAL A 227 -6.92 -5.84 27.47
N ALA A 228 -7.51 -6.94 27.94
CA ALA A 228 -8.75 -6.93 28.71
C ALA A 228 -8.62 -6.15 30.03
N ILE A 229 -7.50 -6.34 30.74
CA ILE A 229 -7.17 -5.58 31.97
C ILE A 229 -7.01 -4.10 31.65
N ALA A 230 -6.29 -3.76 30.59
CA ALA A 230 -6.04 -2.38 30.21
C ALA A 230 -7.30 -1.66 29.71
N ILE A 231 -8.21 -2.36 29.02
CA ILE A 231 -9.56 -1.85 28.70
C ILE A 231 -10.38 -1.63 29.98
N GLY A 232 -10.35 -2.58 30.92
CA GLY A 232 -11.03 -2.46 32.21
C GLY A 232 -10.51 -1.29 33.05
N TYR A 233 -9.19 -1.06 33.06
CA TYR A 233 -8.57 0.08 33.72
C TYR A 233 -8.95 1.41 33.06
N ALA A 234 -8.94 1.48 31.72
CA ALA A 234 -9.38 2.66 30.98
C ALA A 234 -10.85 3.02 31.26
N TYR A 235 -11.72 2.00 31.34
CA TYR A 235 -13.13 2.18 31.70
C TYR A 235 -13.32 2.70 33.14
N MET A 236 -12.53 2.19 34.10
CA MET A 236 -12.54 2.66 35.49
C MET A 236 -12.03 4.10 35.63
N GLN A 237 -11.04 4.50 34.83
CA GLN A 237 -10.49 5.85 34.85
C GLN A 237 -11.48 6.90 34.33
N GLU A 238 -12.20 6.60 33.24
CA GLU A 238 -13.27 7.47 32.74
C GLU A 238 -14.41 7.63 33.74
N ARG A 239 -14.76 6.55 34.47
CA ARG A 239 -15.80 6.61 35.49
C ARG A 239 -15.39 7.50 36.68
N LYS A 240 -14.11 7.50 37.06
CA LYS A 240 -13.56 8.42 38.08
C LYS A 240 -13.44 9.86 37.56
N GLY A 241 -13.00 10.05 36.31
CA GLY A 241 -12.92 11.37 35.67
C GLY A 241 -14.29 12.01 35.45
N GLY A 242 -15.30 11.23 35.06
CA GLY A 242 -16.69 11.67 34.92
C GLY A 242 -17.34 12.01 36.26
N ALA A 243 -17.04 11.25 37.32
CA ALA A 243 -17.51 11.58 38.68
C ALA A 243 -16.87 12.87 39.23
N GLN A 244 -15.59 13.13 38.94
CA GLN A 244 -14.92 14.38 39.31
C GLN A 244 -15.42 15.59 38.50
N ALA A 245 -15.71 15.42 37.21
CA ALA A 245 -16.29 16.47 36.38
C ALA A 245 -17.74 16.82 36.79
N ALA A 246 -18.54 15.82 37.15
CA ALA A 246 -19.89 16.02 37.67
C ALA A 246 -19.89 16.73 39.03
N GLY A 247 -18.97 16.36 39.94
CA GLY A 247 -18.81 17.03 41.24
C GLY A 247 -18.33 18.48 41.14
N ALA A 248 -17.45 18.78 40.17
CA ALA A 248 -16.98 20.14 39.92
C ALA A 248 -18.07 21.06 39.36
N GLN A 249 -18.96 20.55 38.50
CA GLN A 249 -20.11 21.30 37.96
C GLN A 249 -21.18 21.58 39.02
N THR A 250 -21.40 20.66 39.97
CA THR A 250 -22.32 20.91 41.09
C THR A 250 -21.78 21.93 42.08
N ALA A 251 -20.46 22.03 42.25
CA ALA A 251 -19.82 22.99 43.14
C ALA A 251 -19.83 24.42 42.60
N THR A 252 -19.75 24.60 41.27
CA THR A 252 -19.84 25.92 40.61
C THR A 252 -21.27 26.42 40.43
N SER A 253 -22.29 25.55 40.49
CA SER A 253 -23.69 25.96 40.48
C SER A 253 -24.25 26.36 41.86
N SER A 254 -23.49 26.11 42.93
CA SER A 254 -23.89 26.39 44.32
C SER A 254 -23.19 27.61 44.95
N SER A 255 -22.43 28.37 44.15
CA SER A 255 -21.79 29.65 44.50
C SER A 255 -22.36 30.77 43.66
#